data_AF-E9HUN3-F1
#
_entry.id   AF-E9HUN3-F1
#
_cell.length_a   1.000
_cell.length_b   1.000
_cell.length_c   1.000
_cell.angle_alpha   90.00
_cell.angle_beta   90.00
_cell.angle_gamma   90.00
#
_symmetry.space_group_name_H-M   'P 1'
#
loop_
_entity.id
_entity.type
_entity.pdbx_description
1 polymer ?
#
loop_
_entity_poly.entity_id
_entity_poly.type
_entity_poly.pdbx_seq_one_letter_code
_entity_poly.pdbx_strand_id
1 'polypeptide(L)'
;MDINSHTTYSPPLYQLSYRRGKAAGSASWCTNVGNERGEIVISVLTTSESLTNLKPLANGLVERYSKANQPHPSVLYTDRDCCKVDGDSKYRRLFPQWENLLVRMDSWHFMRRIAKACSNESHPLYASAIFEWDLGDVATLRTAKEGELKKAGVSKPSTAAVNKAITKFELARHCRRRTRGEQETIRLIESLFLNAEYLTDFLGTPLLKEDAFEIWQEEQCHVKCLQDPVNVMLYTQTGTISKGGTSANDVHFQAYY
;
A
#
# COMPACT_ATOMS: atom_id res chain seq x y z
N MET A 1 10.93 28.25 -17.31
CA MET A 1 9.49 28.13 -17.03
C MET A 1 8.88 27.58 -18.30
N ASP A 2 8.48 26.31 -18.27
CA ASP A 2 7.51 25.70 -19.18
C ASP A 2 7.22 24.31 -18.61
N ILE A 3 6.16 24.23 -17.81
CA ILE A 3 5.58 22.98 -17.33
C ILE A 3 4.16 22.97 -17.86
N ASN A 4 4.02 22.57 -19.13
CA ASN A 4 2.73 22.25 -19.73
C ASN A 4 2.74 20.78 -20.15
N SER A 5 2.51 19.91 -19.17
CA SER A 5 1.68 18.74 -19.38
C SER A 5 0.66 18.73 -18.26
N HIS A 6 -0.55 19.21 -18.56
CA HIS A 6 -1.73 18.93 -17.76
C HIS A 6 -2.04 17.43 -17.82
N THR A 7 -1.25 16.61 -17.13
CA THR A 7 -1.76 15.36 -16.58
C THR A 7 -2.71 15.79 -15.48
N THR A 8 -4.02 15.66 -15.72
CA THR A 8 -5.05 15.79 -14.70
C THR A 8 -4.74 14.79 -13.61
N TYR A 9 -4.10 15.25 -12.54
CA TYR A 9 -3.82 14.42 -11.38
C TYR A 9 -5.16 13.93 -10.82
N SER A 10 -5.35 12.62 -10.84
CA SER A 10 -6.53 11.95 -10.32
C SER A 10 -6.13 11.19 -9.06
N PRO A 11 -6.42 11.73 -7.86
CA PRO A 11 -5.98 11.13 -6.61
C PRO A 11 -6.70 9.80 -6.32
N PRO A 12 -6.05 8.86 -5.61
CA PRO A 12 -6.68 7.62 -5.18
C PRO A 12 -7.71 7.83 -4.06
N LEU A 13 -8.68 6.93 -3.98
CA LEU A 13 -9.57 6.78 -2.82
C LEU A 13 -9.27 5.48 -2.09
N TYR A 14 -9.62 5.46 -0.80
CA TYR A 14 -9.40 4.32 0.07
C TYR A 14 -10.68 4.01 0.81
N GLN A 15 -11.22 2.83 0.57
CA GLN A 15 -12.44 2.36 1.20
C GLN A 15 -12.10 1.33 2.28
N LEU A 16 -12.69 1.56 3.46
CA LEU A 16 -12.64 0.65 4.59
C LEU A 16 -14.05 0.38 5.08
N SER A 17 -14.40 -0.90 5.29
CA SER A 17 -15.66 -1.27 5.91
C SER A 17 -15.44 -2.16 7.12
N TYR A 18 -16.18 -1.90 8.20
CA TYR A 18 -16.12 -2.70 9.42
C TYR A 18 -17.49 -2.80 10.08
N ARG A 19 -17.69 -3.90 10.81
CA ARG A 19 -18.95 -4.19 11.50
C ARG A 19 -19.08 -3.32 12.76
N ARG A 20 -20.20 -2.62 12.92
CA ARG A 20 -20.49 -1.71 14.06
C ARG A 20 -21.63 -2.16 14.98
N GLY A 21 -22.32 -3.27 14.70
CA GLY A 21 -23.43 -3.75 15.55
C GLY A 21 -23.68 -5.26 15.48
N LYS A 22 -24.20 -5.83 16.58
CA LYS A 22 -24.68 -7.23 16.69
C LYS A 22 -26.21 -7.36 16.81
N ALA A 23 -26.95 -6.24 16.88
CA ALA A 23 -28.39 -6.26 17.07
C ALA A 23 -29.15 -6.36 15.73
N ALA A 24 -30.13 -7.26 15.65
CA ALA A 24 -31.00 -7.41 14.47
C ALA A 24 -31.71 -6.08 14.14
N GLY A 25 -31.69 -5.67 12.87
CA GLY A 25 -32.30 -4.43 12.40
C GLY A 25 -31.51 -3.14 12.69
N SER A 26 -30.36 -3.22 13.36
CA SER A 26 -29.44 -2.07 13.52
C SER A 26 -28.46 -1.96 12.34
N ALA A 27 -27.87 -0.77 12.13
CA ALA A 27 -26.80 -0.61 11.14
C ALA A 27 -25.61 -1.50 11.50
N SER A 28 -25.48 -2.63 10.81
CA SER A 28 -24.47 -3.65 11.08
C SER A 28 -23.08 -3.23 10.56
N TRP A 29 -23.00 -2.34 9.57
CA TRP A 29 -21.76 -1.99 8.88
C TRP A 29 -21.58 -0.49 8.77
N CYS A 30 -20.32 -0.05 8.91
CA CYS A 30 -19.89 1.29 8.60
C CYS A 30 -18.85 1.21 7.49
N THR A 31 -19.13 1.88 6.37
CA THR A 31 -18.21 2.01 5.24
C THR A 31 -17.74 3.46 5.16
N ASN A 32 -16.43 3.65 5.29
CA ASN A 32 -15.75 4.92 5.14
C ASN A 32 -14.98 4.92 3.83
N VAL A 33 -15.00 6.05 3.13
CA VAL A 33 -14.09 6.31 2.01
C VAL A 33 -13.28 7.55 2.34
N GLY A 34 -11.95 7.42 2.33
CA GLY A 34 -11.01 8.50 2.53
C GLY A 34 -10.21 8.84 1.28
N ASN A 35 -9.59 10.01 1.29
CA ASN A 35 -8.69 10.48 0.23
C ASN A 35 -7.20 10.24 0.59
N GLU A 36 -6.31 10.59 -0.31
CA GLU A 36 -4.84 10.47 -0.17
C GLU A 36 -4.24 11.30 0.99
N ARG A 37 -5.03 12.15 1.63
CA ARG A 37 -4.63 12.97 2.79
C ARG A 37 -5.07 12.35 4.12
N GLY A 38 -5.76 11.21 4.09
CA GLY A 38 -6.35 10.58 5.27
C GLY A 38 -7.66 11.23 5.73
N GLU A 39 -8.24 12.13 4.93
CA GLU A 39 -9.51 12.77 5.25
C GLU A 39 -10.67 11.87 4.82
N ILE A 40 -11.73 11.78 5.64
CA ILE A 40 -12.93 11.01 5.29
C ILE A 40 -13.80 11.83 4.34
N VAL A 41 -14.01 11.33 3.12
CA VAL A 41 -14.84 11.95 2.08
C VAL A 41 -16.32 11.61 2.27
N ILE A 42 -16.62 10.37 2.66
CA ILE A 42 -17.98 9.91 2.96
C ILE A 42 -17.96 8.74 3.95
N SER A 43 -18.99 8.68 4.79
CA SER A 43 -19.30 7.55 5.65
C SER A 43 -20.75 7.15 5.46
N VAL A 44 -21.02 5.85 5.28
CA VAL A 44 -22.38 5.32 5.24
C VAL A 44 -22.52 4.18 6.23
N LEU A 45 -23.65 4.17 6.91
CA LEU A 45 -24.07 3.10 7.81
C LEU A 45 -25.10 2.23 7.09
N THR A 46 -24.83 0.93 6.94
CA THR A 46 -25.72 0.01 6.24
C THR A 46 -26.02 -1.23 7.07
N THR A 47 -27.13 -1.89 6.78
CA THR A 47 -27.49 -3.18 7.41
C THR A 47 -26.69 -4.35 6.82
N SER A 48 -26.15 -4.18 5.60
CA SER A 48 -25.27 -5.13 4.92
C SER A 48 -24.38 -4.40 3.90
N GLU A 49 -23.28 -5.04 3.51
CA GLU A 49 -22.37 -4.53 2.46
C GLU A 49 -22.76 -4.98 1.06
N SER A 50 -24.05 -5.24 0.82
CA SER A 50 -24.55 -5.59 -0.51
C SER A 50 -24.36 -4.44 -1.49
N LEU A 51 -24.27 -4.74 -2.79
CA LEU A 51 -24.21 -3.71 -3.84
C LEU A 51 -25.40 -2.75 -3.74
N THR A 52 -26.60 -3.25 -3.48
CA THR A 52 -27.82 -2.45 -3.33
C THR A 52 -27.68 -1.44 -2.18
N ASN A 53 -27.17 -1.88 -1.03
CA ASN A 53 -27.03 -1.04 0.15
C ASN A 53 -25.90 -0.01 0.03
N LEU A 54 -24.84 -0.32 -0.73
CA LEU A 54 -23.74 0.60 -0.98
C LEU A 54 -23.97 1.53 -2.18
N LYS A 55 -25.01 1.28 -2.99
CA LYS A 55 -25.33 2.12 -4.16
C LYS A 55 -25.52 3.61 -3.82
N PRO A 56 -26.18 4.00 -2.71
CA PRO A 56 -26.27 5.40 -2.32
C PRO A 56 -24.90 6.05 -2.02
N LEU A 57 -23.98 5.30 -1.40
CA LEU A 57 -22.60 5.77 -1.16
C LEU A 57 -21.91 6.11 -2.49
N ALA A 58 -22.03 5.20 -3.46
CA ALA A 58 -21.37 5.35 -4.74
C ALA A 58 -21.96 6.50 -5.57
N ASN A 59 -23.29 6.56 -5.65
CA ASN A 59 -23.98 7.66 -6.33
C ASN A 59 -23.62 9.01 -5.70
N GLY A 60 -23.58 9.10 -4.37
CA GLY A 60 -23.22 10.33 -3.67
C GLY A 60 -21.78 10.76 -3.92
N LEU A 61 -20.84 9.81 -4.05
CA LEU A 61 -19.46 10.10 -4.44
C LEU A 61 -19.37 10.59 -5.89
N VAL A 62 -19.98 9.88 -6.83
CA VAL A 62 -19.99 10.26 -8.25
C VAL A 62 -20.57 11.67 -8.42
N GLU A 63 -21.70 11.94 -7.77
CA GLU A 63 -22.36 13.24 -7.80
C GLU A 63 -21.49 14.34 -7.18
N ARG A 64 -20.83 14.07 -6.05
CA ARG A 64 -19.92 15.03 -5.40
C ARG A 64 -18.76 15.42 -6.31
N TYR A 65 -18.08 14.45 -6.92
CA TYR A 65 -16.98 14.71 -7.86
C TYR A 65 -17.45 15.50 -9.08
N SER A 66 -18.60 15.11 -9.65
CA SER A 66 -19.21 15.81 -10.78
C SER A 66 -19.56 17.26 -10.44
N LYS A 67 -20.23 17.51 -9.30
CA LYS A 67 -20.60 18.86 -8.83
C LYS A 67 -19.38 19.74 -8.54
N ALA A 68 -18.30 19.15 -8.04
CA ALA A 68 -17.05 19.86 -7.77
C ALA A 68 -16.21 20.11 -9.03
N ASN A 69 -16.66 19.65 -10.21
CA ASN A 69 -15.92 19.66 -11.46
C ASN A 69 -14.50 19.08 -11.30
N GLN A 70 -14.37 18.04 -10.49
CA GLN A 70 -13.11 17.33 -10.24
C GLN A 70 -13.07 16.05 -11.06
N PRO A 71 -11.89 15.65 -11.57
CA PRO A 71 -11.73 14.35 -12.20
C PRO A 71 -12.05 13.24 -11.19
N HIS A 72 -12.74 12.20 -11.64
CA HIS A 72 -12.98 11.03 -10.80
C HIS A 72 -11.65 10.35 -10.44
N PRO A 73 -11.58 9.61 -9.32
CA PRO A 73 -10.39 8.87 -8.95
C PRO A 73 -10.05 7.78 -9.97
N SER A 74 -8.76 7.54 -10.16
CA SER A 74 -8.21 6.52 -11.04
C SER A 74 -8.04 5.17 -10.34
N VAL A 75 -7.90 5.20 -9.00
CA VAL A 75 -7.73 4.01 -8.16
C VAL A 75 -8.62 4.08 -6.93
N LEU A 76 -9.18 2.93 -6.57
CA LEU A 76 -9.84 2.68 -5.29
C LEU A 76 -9.15 1.51 -4.58
N TYR A 77 -8.51 1.79 -3.45
CA TYR A 77 -7.97 0.75 -2.56
C TYR A 77 -9.08 0.25 -1.63
N THR A 78 -9.21 -1.06 -1.49
CA THR A 78 -10.27 -1.69 -0.70
C THR A 78 -9.71 -2.74 0.24
N ASP A 79 -10.32 -2.86 1.41
CA ASP A 79 -9.94 -3.85 2.44
C ASP A 79 -10.26 -5.29 2.02
N ARG A 80 -11.24 -5.46 1.13
CA ARG A 80 -11.75 -6.74 0.60
C ARG A 80 -12.44 -6.54 -0.74
N ASP A 81 -12.89 -7.64 -1.34
CA ASP A 81 -13.63 -7.65 -2.62
C ASP A 81 -12.87 -6.93 -3.76
N CYS A 82 -11.53 -6.90 -3.71
CA CYS A 82 -10.69 -6.20 -4.67
C CYS A 82 -10.58 -6.94 -6.02
N CYS A 83 -10.64 -8.27 -5.99
CA CYS A 83 -10.67 -9.16 -7.15
C CYS A 83 -11.97 -9.96 -7.21
N LYS A 84 -12.21 -10.56 -8.38
CA LYS A 84 -13.12 -11.68 -8.57
C LYS A 84 -12.54 -12.58 -9.65
N VAL A 85 -12.77 -13.90 -9.56
CA VAL A 85 -12.25 -14.89 -10.52
C VAL A 85 -12.84 -14.66 -11.92
N ASP A 86 -14.13 -14.30 -11.99
CA ASP A 86 -14.82 -14.00 -13.25
C ASP A 86 -15.57 -12.65 -13.18
N GLY A 87 -15.08 -11.71 -13.99
CA GLY A 87 -15.68 -10.40 -14.24
C GLY A 87 -15.25 -9.29 -13.27
N ASP A 88 -16.05 -8.24 -13.23
CA ASP A 88 -15.75 -7.05 -12.44
C ASP A 88 -15.80 -7.33 -10.93
N SER A 89 -14.87 -6.72 -10.20
CA SER A 89 -14.92 -6.68 -8.74
C SER A 89 -16.18 -5.98 -8.25
N LYS A 90 -16.56 -6.23 -7.00
CA LYS A 90 -17.73 -5.60 -6.37
C LYS A 90 -17.71 -4.08 -6.51
N TYR A 91 -16.56 -3.47 -6.23
CA TYR A 91 -16.43 -2.02 -6.28
C TYR A 91 -16.35 -1.48 -7.72
N ARG A 92 -15.80 -2.25 -8.67
CA ARG A 92 -15.87 -1.87 -10.07
C ARG A 92 -17.33 -1.77 -10.55
N ARG A 93 -18.17 -2.76 -10.17
CA ARG A 93 -19.62 -2.75 -10.45
C ARG A 93 -20.38 -1.67 -9.72
N LEU A 94 -19.86 -1.23 -8.57
CA LEU A 94 -20.48 -0.19 -7.75
C LEU A 94 -20.27 1.21 -8.35
N PHE A 95 -19.17 1.43 -9.07
CA PHE A 95 -18.81 2.70 -9.73
C PHE A 95 -18.78 2.57 -11.27
N PRO A 96 -19.89 2.21 -11.94
CA PRO A 96 -19.89 2.05 -13.39
C PRO A 96 -19.56 3.34 -14.15
N GLN A 97 -19.87 4.51 -13.58
CA GLN A 97 -19.65 5.83 -14.19
C GLN A 97 -18.19 6.31 -14.16
N TRP A 98 -17.35 5.74 -13.29
CA TRP A 98 -15.92 6.05 -13.26
C TRP A 98 -15.20 5.11 -14.21
N GLU A 99 -14.96 5.60 -15.42
CA GLU A 99 -14.27 4.85 -16.46
C GLU A 99 -12.84 4.52 -16.03
N ASN A 100 -12.36 3.33 -16.40
CA ASN A 100 -11.00 2.87 -16.08
C ASN A 100 -10.63 2.87 -14.58
N LEU A 101 -11.61 2.91 -13.67
CA LEU A 101 -11.36 2.81 -12.23
C LEU A 101 -10.66 1.49 -11.89
N LEU A 102 -9.44 1.58 -11.37
CA LEU A 102 -8.67 0.45 -10.88
C LEU A 102 -9.05 0.16 -9.43
N VAL A 103 -9.58 -1.04 -9.16
CA VAL A 103 -9.75 -1.51 -7.78
C VAL A 103 -8.48 -2.26 -7.36
N ARG A 104 -7.94 -1.92 -6.19
CA ARG A 104 -6.68 -2.48 -5.65
C ARG A 104 -6.87 -2.95 -4.21
N MET A 105 -6.06 -3.92 -3.81
CA MET A 105 -6.02 -4.39 -2.44
C MET A 105 -5.28 -3.37 -1.58
N ASP A 106 -5.86 -2.99 -0.45
CA ASP A 106 -5.17 -2.19 0.54
C ASP A 106 -4.03 -3.00 1.18
N SER A 107 -2.81 -2.44 1.13
CA SER A 107 -1.61 -3.18 1.53
C SER A 107 -1.52 -3.44 3.04
N TRP A 108 -2.04 -2.51 3.86
CA TRP A 108 -2.09 -2.69 5.31
C TRP A 108 -3.05 -3.84 5.66
N HIS A 109 -4.23 -3.87 5.04
CA HIS A 109 -5.19 -4.95 5.24
C HIS A 109 -4.66 -6.29 4.77
N PHE A 110 -4.00 -6.34 3.60
CA PHE A 110 -3.33 -7.54 3.11
C PHE A 110 -2.28 -8.04 4.12
N MET A 111 -1.38 -7.17 4.57
CA MET A 111 -0.38 -7.50 5.58
C MET A 111 -1.03 -8.03 6.86
N ARG A 112 -2.13 -7.42 7.31
CA ARG A 112 -2.87 -7.87 8.50
C ARG A 112 -3.57 -9.21 8.30
N ARG A 113 -3.99 -9.55 7.08
CA ARG A 113 -4.54 -10.88 6.75
C ARG A 113 -3.45 -11.95 6.83
N ILE A 114 -2.28 -11.70 6.22
CA ILE A 114 -1.12 -12.60 6.31
C ILE A 114 -0.61 -12.72 7.75
N ALA A 115 -0.67 -11.64 8.54
CA ALA A 115 -0.31 -11.67 9.97
C ALA A 115 -1.06 -12.74 10.77
N LYS A 116 -2.29 -13.09 10.35
CA LYS A 116 -3.09 -14.11 11.04
C LYS A 116 -2.45 -15.48 10.97
N ALA A 117 -1.63 -15.76 9.96
CA ALA A 117 -0.86 -16.99 9.84
C ALA A 117 0.28 -17.09 10.87
N CYS A 118 0.68 -15.97 11.48
CA CYS A 118 1.73 -15.93 12.50
C CYS A 118 1.12 -16.10 13.90
N SER A 119 1.85 -16.77 14.79
CA SER A 119 1.44 -16.96 16.19
C SER A 119 1.60 -15.70 17.04
N ASN A 120 2.49 -14.79 16.64
CA ASN A 120 2.71 -13.52 17.32
C ASN A 120 2.62 -12.36 16.32
N GLU A 121 1.90 -11.29 16.69
CA GLU A 121 1.64 -10.11 15.85
C GLU A 121 2.87 -9.19 15.70
N SER A 122 4.01 -9.56 16.27
CA SER A 122 5.03 -8.58 16.66
C SER A 122 5.79 -7.90 15.51
N HIS A 123 5.90 -8.48 14.31
CA HIS A 123 6.46 -7.76 13.16
C HIS A 123 5.99 -8.32 11.81
N PRO A 124 5.79 -7.47 10.78
CA PRO A 124 5.38 -7.92 9.46
C PRO A 124 6.58 -8.58 8.76
N LEU A 125 6.82 -9.86 9.07
CA LEU A 125 7.83 -10.72 8.45
C LEU A 125 7.81 -10.62 6.91
N TYR A 126 6.61 -10.45 6.37
CA TYR A 126 6.29 -10.38 4.95
C TYR A 126 6.45 -8.97 4.34
N ALA A 127 6.66 -7.90 5.10
CA ALA A 127 6.77 -6.55 4.52
C ALA A 127 7.95 -6.42 3.53
N SER A 128 9.09 -7.05 3.84
CA SER A 128 10.24 -7.09 2.92
C SER A 128 10.02 -7.98 1.69
N ALA A 129 9.10 -8.93 1.78
CA ALA A 129 8.69 -9.79 0.66
C ALA A 129 7.72 -9.08 -0.28
N ILE A 130 6.96 -8.10 0.21
CA ILE A 130 6.00 -7.32 -0.59
C ILE A 130 6.66 -6.10 -1.22
N PHE A 131 7.43 -5.36 -0.42
CA PHE A 131 7.96 -4.05 -0.81
C PHE A 131 9.47 -4.06 -1.03
N GLU A 132 9.90 -3.20 -1.93
CA GLU A 132 11.29 -2.83 -2.14
C GLU A 132 11.46 -1.32 -2.27
N TRP A 133 12.69 -0.85 -2.09
CA TRP A 133 13.02 0.55 -2.35
C TRP A 133 13.19 0.79 -3.85
N ASP A 134 12.71 1.93 -4.32
CA ASP A 134 12.95 2.37 -5.69
C ASP A 134 14.46 2.46 -5.97
N LEU A 135 14.89 1.79 -7.03
CA LEU A 135 16.32 1.68 -7.36
C LEU A 135 16.93 3.02 -7.73
N GLY A 136 16.17 3.92 -8.37
CA GLY A 136 16.63 5.25 -8.75
C GLY A 136 16.83 6.15 -7.53
N ASP A 137 15.88 6.14 -6.59
CA ASP A 137 16.00 6.89 -5.35
C ASP A 137 17.17 6.35 -4.49
N VAL A 138 17.32 5.02 -4.40
CA VAL A 138 18.44 4.38 -3.69
C VAL A 138 19.78 4.74 -4.32
N ALA A 139 19.88 4.76 -5.65
CA ALA A 139 21.09 5.18 -6.35
C ALA A 139 21.44 6.64 -6.03
N THR A 140 20.44 7.52 -6.05
CA THR A 140 20.61 8.94 -5.69
C THR A 140 21.08 9.10 -4.24
N LEU A 141 20.47 8.36 -3.30
CA LEU A 141 20.85 8.37 -1.89
C LEU A 141 22.28 7.84 -1.68
N ARG A 142 22.70 6.81 -2.43
CA ARG A 142 24.08 6.30 -2.39
C ARG A 142 25.08 7.37 -2.82
N THR A 143 24.83 8.05 -3.94
CA THR A 143 25.70 9.15 -4.40
C THR A 143 25.78 10.27 -3.37
N ALA A 144 24.65 10.66 -2.78
CA ALA A 144 24.61 11.67 -1.72
C ALA A 144 25.40 11.24 -0.48
N LYS A 145 25.26 9.99 -0.03
CA LYS A 145 26.00 9.45 1.11
C LYS A 145 27.49 9.33 0.83
N GLU A 146 27.88 8.99 -0.39
CA GLU A 146 29.28 8.95 -0.80
C GLU A 146 29.95 10.33 -0.69
N GLY A 147 29.27 11.38 -1.17
CA GLY A 147 29.73 12.76 -1.05
C GLY A 147 29.86 13.23 0.41
N GLU A 148 28.93 12.81 1.28
CA GLU A 148 28.98 13.08 2.71
C GLU A 148 30.21 12.42 3.38
N LEU A 149 30.48 11.16 3.05
CA LEU A 149 31.66 10.44 3.56
C LEU A 149 32.97 11.07 3.07
N LYS A 150 33.03 11.51 1.81
CA LYS A 150 34.18 12.25 1.25
C LYS A 150 34.43 13.56 2.00
N LYS A 151 33.37 14.32 2.29
CA LYS A 151 33.47 15.55 3.10
C LYS A 151 33.90 15.28 4.53
N ALA A 152 33.54 14.12 5.09
CA ALA A 152 33.97 13.65 6.40
C ALA A 152 35.40 13.07 6.41
N GLY A 153 36.15 13.15 5.30
CA GLY A 153 37.56 12.74 5.22
C GLY A 153 37.81 11.33 4.67
N VAL A 154 36.76 10.60 4.25
CA VAL A 154 36.93 9.28 3.62
C VAL A 154 37.18 9.48 2.12
N SER A 155 38.44 9.44 1.70
CA SER A 155 38.85 9.79 0.34
C SER A 155 38.26 8.90 -0.76
N LYS A 156 38.07 7.59 -0.50
CA LYS A 156 37.48 6.61 -1.44
C LYS A 156 36.62 5.57 -0.69
N PRO A 157 35.39 5.92 -0.29
CA PRO A 157 34.50 4.97 0.36
C PRO A 157 34.09 3.87 -0.63
N SER A 158 34.16 2.61 -0.20
CA SER A 158 33.67 1.48 -1.01
C SER A 158 32.14 1.44 -1.03
N THR A 159 31.54 0.82 -2.04
CA THR A 159 30.08 0.64 -2.13
C THR A 159 29.50 -0.04 -0.88
N ALA A 160 30.22 -1.02 -0.31
CA ALA A 160 29.81 -1.69 0.93
C ALA A 160 29.82 -0.74 2.13
N ALA A 161 30.84 0.12 2.24
CA ALA A 161 30.91 1.13 3.30
C ALA A 161 29.80 2.18 3.17
N VAL A 162 29.50 2.64 1.95
CA VAL A 162 28.39 3.55 1.67
C VAL A 162 27.06 2.91 2.08
N ASN A 163 26.78 1.69 1.64
CA ASN A 163 25.55 0.98 1.99
C ASN A 163 25.40 0.76 3.51
N LYS A 164 26.49 0.45 4.21
CA LYS A 164 26.49 0.30 5.67
C LYS A 164 26.24 1.63 6.40
N ALA A 165 26.66 2.74 5.81
CA ALA A 165 26.46 4.08 6.36
C ALA A 165 25.06 4.66 6.10
N ILE A 166 24.30 4.10 5.14
CA ILE A 166 22.91 4.48 4.91
C ILE A 166 22.03 3.85 5.99
N THR A 167 21.34 4.71 6.75
CA THR A 167 20.42 4.28 7.80
C THR A 167 19.04 3.90 7.25
N LYS A 168 18.28 3.10 8.01
CA LYS A 168 16.87 2.81 7.71
C LYS A 168 16.01 4.08 7.63
N PHE A 169 16.32 5.08 8.45
CA PHE A 169 15.63 6.37 8.46
C PHE A 169 15.88 7.13 7.15
N GLU A 170 17.12 7.14 6.66
CA GLU A 170 17.45 7.78 5.38
C GLU A 170 16.77 7.10 4.20
N LEU A 171 16.71 5.77 4.19
CA LEU A 171 15.93 5.04 3.18
C LEU A 171 14.46 5.43 3.23
N ALA A 172 13.85 5.44 4.42
CA ALA A 172 12.43 5.78 4.58
C ALA A 172 12.10 7.24 4.22
N ARG A 173 13.05 8.16 4.42
CA ARG A 173 12.87 9.59 4.12
C ARG A 173 13.14 9.94 2.66
N HIS A 174 14.08 9.27 2.02
CA HIS A 174 14.60 9.69 0.72
C HIS A 174 14.24 8.74 -0.43
N CYS A 175 13.81 7.51 -0.12
CA CYS A 175 13.48 6.51 -1.13
C CYS A 175 12.00 6.12 -1.05
N ARG A 176 11.34 6.11 -2.20
CA ARG A 176 10.01 5.53 -2.34
C ARG A 176 10.09 4.01 -2.17
N ARG A 177 9.04 3.41 -1.61
CA ARG A 177 8.82 1.96 -1.71
C ARG A 177 7.90 1.65 -2.88
N ARG A 178 8.10 0.49 -3.48
CA ARG A 178 7.24 -0.05 -4.53
C ARG A 178 6.97 -1.52 -4.27
N THR A 179 5.87 -2.04 -4.81
CA THR A 179 5.65 -3.48 -4.81
C THR A 179 6.60 -4.19 -5.79
N ARG A 180 7.01 -5.42 -5.46
CA ARG A 180 8.02 -6.20 -6.20
C ARG A 180 7.51 -6.84 -7.51
N GLY A 181 6.21 -6.82 -7.74
CA GLY A 181 5.57 -7.61 -8.79
C GLY A 181 4.96 -8.90 -8.22
N GLU A 182 3.97 -9.44 -8.94
CA GLU A 182 3.14 -10.55 -8.48
C GLU A 182 3.96 -11.81 -8.20
N GLN A 183 4.72 -12.30 -9.20
CA GLN A 183 5.46 -13.56 -9.08
C GLN A 183 6.52 -13.51 -7.97
N GLU A 184 7.27 -12.41 -7.89
CA GLU A 184 8.33 -12.28 -6.90
C GLU A 184 7.78 -12.13 -5.48
N THR A 185 6.65 -11.42 -5.32
CA THR A 185 5.97 -11.31 -4.03
C THR A 185 5.50 -12.69 -3.55
N ILE A 186 4.86 -13.48 -4.43
CA ILE A 186 4.41 -14.85 -4.11
C ILE A 186 5.60 -15.71 -3.69
N ARG A 187 6.64 -15.75 -4.53
CA ARG A 187 7.84 -16.57 -4.29
C ARG A 187 8.52 -16.25 -2.96
N LEU A 188 8.64 -14.97 -2.61
CA LEU A 188 9.29 -14.53 -1.38
C LEU A 188 8.44 -14.83 -0.14
N ILE A 189 7.10 -14.70 -0.22
CA ILE A 189 6.22 -15.07 0.89
C ILE A 189 6.21 -16.58 1.10
N GLU A 190 6.10 -17.38 0.03
CA GLU A 190 6.19 -18.85 0.11
C GLU A 190 7.50 -19.30 0.72
N SER A 191 8.61 -18.74 0.25
CA SER A 191 9.93 -19.04 0.81
C SER A 191 10.01 -18.67 2.29
N LEU A 192 9.40 -17.57 2.71
CA LEU A 192 9.34 -17.17 4.11
C LEU A 192 8.54 -18.17 4.95
N PHE A 193 7.39 -18.62 4.46
CA PHE A 193 6.53 -19.59 5.15
C PHE A 193 7.24 -20.93 5.30
N LEU A 194 7.83 -21.45 4.23
CA LEU A 194 8.61 -22.70 4.27
C LEU A 194 9.79 -22.63 5.24
N ASN A 195 10.51 -21.50 5.26
CA ASN A 195 11.62 -21.30 6.19
C ASN A 195 11.16 -21.15 7.65
N ALA A 196 9.91 -20.78 7.89
CA ALA A 196 9.35 -20.54 9.22
C ALA A 196 8.51 -21.70 9.76
N GLU A 197 8.16 -22.69 8.94
CA GLU A 197 7.26 -23.81 9.26
C GLU A 197 7.62 -24.52 10.58
N TYR A 198 8.91 -24.77 10.80
CA TYR A 198 9.41 -25.48 11.97
C TYR A 198 10.14 -24.57 12.97
N LEU A 199 10.11 -23.25 12.76
CA LEU A 199 10.76 -22.30 13.65
C LEU A 199 9.88 -22.02 14.86
N THR A 200 10.52 -21.84 16.01
CA THR A 200 9.88 -21.48 17.27
C THR A 200 10.49 -20.21 17.85
N ASP A 201 9.72 -19.49 18.66
CA ASP A 201 10.25 -18.42 19.48
C ASP A 201 11.07 -18.96 20.67
N PHE A 202 11.61 -18.06 21.50
CA PHE A 202 12.41 -18.42 22.67
C PHE A 202 11.64 -19.18 23.75
N LEU A 203 10.31 -19.22 23.67
CA LEU A 203 9.43 -19.98 24.56
C LEU A 203 9.00 -21.33 23.95
N GLY A 204 9.48 -21.67 22.75
CA GLY A 204 9.11 -22.89 22.04
C GLY A 204 7.78 -22.79 21.30
N THR A 205 7.19 -21.61 21.18
CA THR A 205 5.94 -21.39 20.43
C THR A 205 6.25 -21.37 18.93
N PRO A 206 5.56 -22.17 18.10
CA PRO A 206 5.72 -22.12 16.64
C PRO A 206 5.50 -20.70 16.11
N LEU A 207 6.34 -20.24 15.18
CA LEU A 207 6.19 -18.91 14.59
C LEU A 207 4.94 -18.81 13.70
N LEU A 208 4.59 -19.92 13.04
CA LEU A 208 3.39 -20.07 12.23
C LEU A 208 2.33 -20.88 12.96
N LYS A 209 1.06 -20.56 12.71
CA LYS A 209 -0.09 -21.36 13.15
C LYS A 209 -0.28 -22.58 12.25
N GLU A 210 -1.06 -23.54 12.74
CA GLU A 210 -1.39 -24.78 12.03
C GLU A 210 -2.08 -24.51 10.67
N ASP A 211 -2.90 -23.45 10.59
CA ASP A 211 -3.65 -23.03 9.39
C ASP A 211 -2.88 -22.02 8.51
N ALA A 212 -1.59 -21.76 8.79
CA ALA A 212 -0.82 -20.72 8.10
C ALA A 212 -0.80 -20.89 6.58
N PHE A 213 -0.55 -22.10 6.08
CA PHE A 213 -0.52 -22.36 4.65
C PHE A 213 -1.90 -22.23 4.00
N GLU A 214 -2.97 -22.58 4.70
CA GLU A 214 -4.34 -22.38 4.21
C GLU A 214 -4.66 -20.89 4.06
N ILE A 215 -4.34 -20.09 5.08
CA ILE A 215 -4.45 -18.61 5.02
C ILE A 215 -3.67 -18.05 3.84
N TRP A 216 -2.45 -18.54 3.59
CA TRP A 216 -1.66 -18.09 2.45
C TRP A 216 -2.30 -18.46 1.11
N GLN A 217 -2.81 -19.68 0.96
CA GLN A 217 -3.50 -20.11 -0.26
C GLN A 217 -4.72 -19.23 -0.57
N GLU A 218 -5.49 -18.83 0.44
CA GLU A 218 -6.63 -17.91 0.27
C GLU A 218 -6.17 -16.51 -0.18
N GLU A 219 -5.11 -15.99 0.44
CA GLU A 219 -4.66 -14.61 0.23
C GLU A 219 -3.82 -14.43 -1.06
N GLN A 220 -3.23 -15.49 -1.61
CA GLN A 220 -2.43 -15.45 -2.84
C GLN A 220 -3.15 -14.76 -4.02
N CYS A 221 -4.45 -15.00 -4.17
CA CYS A 221 -5.23 -14.41 -5.26
C CYS A 221 -5.28 -12.86 -5.23
N HIS A 222 -4.99 -12.27 -4.07
CA HIS A 222 -4.97 -10.82 -3.88
C HIS A 222 -3.62 -10.18 -4.19
N VAL A 223 -2.54 -10.96 -4.35
CA VAL A 223 -1.20 -10.44 -4.64
C VAL A 223 -1.16 -9.65 -5.95
N LYS A 224 -1.94 -10.06 -6.95
CA LYS A 224 -2.13 -9.29 -8.19
C LYS A 224 -2.77 -7.92 -7.94
N CYS A 225 -3.75 -7.85 -7.05
CA CYS A 225 -4.46 -6.62 -6.70
C CYS A 225 -3.65 -5.71 -5.77
N LEU A 226 -2.65 -6.26 -5.09
CA LEU A 226 -1.75 -5.53 -4.20
C LEU A 226 -0.77 -4.64 -4.99
N GLN A 227 -0.45 -5.00 -6.23
CA GLN A 227 0.62 -4.34 -6.98
C GLN A 227 0.31 -2.88 -7.29
N ASP A 228 1.35 -2.04 -7.18
CA ASP A 228 1.26 -0.62 -7.47
C ASP A 228 0.75 -0.38 -8.89
N PRO A 229 -0.33 0.40 -9.07
CA PRO A 229 -0.82 0.75 -10.39
C PRO A 229 0.15 1.70 -11.10
N VAL A 230 0.29 1.52 -12.41
CA VAL A 230 1.14 2.36 -13.26
C VAL A 230 0.57 3.79 -13.31
N ASN A 231 1.45 4.79 -13.27
CA ASN A 231 1.11 6.22 -13.36
C ASN A 231 0.26 6.78 -12.20
N VAL A 232 0.22 6.10 -11.05
CA VAL A 232 -0.49 6.59 -9.86
C VAL A 232 0.54 7.07 -8.85
N MET A 233 0.38 8.31 -8.41
CA MET A 233 1.29 8.91 -7.43
C MET A 233 0.92 8.43 -6.02
N LEU A 234 1.75 7.57 -5.43
CA LEU A 234 1.58 7.05 -4.06
C LEU A 234 2.39 7.84 -3.01
N TYR A 235 3.25 8.74 -3.47
CA TYR A 235 4.17 9.51 -2.65
C TYR A 235 4.07 10.98 -3.02
N THR A 236 4.07 11.86 -2.03
CA THR A 236 4.30 13.29 -2.29
C THR A 236 5.73 13.62 -1.94
N GLN A 237 6.44 14.21 -2.91
CA GLN A 237 7.70 14.87 -2.65
C GLN A 237 7.41 16.19 -1.93
N THR A 238 7.83 16.28 -0.67
CA THR A 238 7.66 17.47 0.18
C THR A 238 8.76 18.50 -0.05
N GLY A 239 9.87 18.08 -0.65
CA GLY A 239 10.97 18.95 -1.01
C GLY A 239 12.17 18.20 -1.55
N THR A 240 13.29 18.90 -1.64
CA THR A 240 14.58 18.37 -2.03
C THR A 240 15.62 18.89 -1.06
N ILE A 241 16.47 18.02 -0.53
CA ILE A 241 17.51 18.35 0.44
C ILE A 241 18.88 18.19 -0.22
N SER A 242 19.77 19.16 -0.01
CA SER A 242 21.16 19.03 -0.45
C SER A 242 21.95 18.18 0.55
N LYS A 243 22.47 17.04 0.08
CA LYS A 243 23.18 16.06 0.90
C LYS A 243 24.45 15.61 0.18
N GLY A 244 25.60 15.78 0.83
CA GLY A 244 26.89 15.42 0.23
C GLY A 244 27.28 16.24 -1.01
N GLY A 245 26.53 17.29 -1.37
CA GLY A 245 26.70 18.04 -2.62
C GLY A 245 25.76 17.59 -3.75
N THR A 246 24.88 16.62 -3.48
CA THR A 246 23.85 16.14 -4.42
C THR A 246 22.46 16.42 -3.87
N SER A 247 21.50 16.71 -4.75
CA SER A 247 20.10 16.83 -4.39
C SER A 247 19.48 15.45 -4.14
N ALA A 248 18.93 15.24 -2.95
CA ALA A 248 18.14 14.05 -2.60
C ALA A 248 16.68 14.44 -2.35
N ASN A 249 15.75 13.58 -2.75
CA ASN A 249 14.32 13.83 -2.53
C ASN A 249 13.98 13.77 -1.03
N ASP A 250 13.02 14.57 -0.60
CA ASP A 250 12.35 14.45 0.69
C ASP A 250 10.94 13.92 0.45
N VAL A 251 10.80 12.59 0.50
CA VAL A 251 9.55 11.91 0.14
C VAL A 251 8.74 11.61 1.39
N HIS A 252 7.46 11.97 1.32
CA HIS A 252 6.47 11.54 2.29
C HIS A 252 5.55 10.52 1.62
N PHE A 253 5.52 9.31 2.15
CA PHE A 253 4.55 8.32 1.71
C PHE A 253 3.15 8.78 2.12
N GLN A 254 2.21 8.83 1.18
CA GLN A 254 0.86 9.32 1.45
C GLN A 254 -0.17 8.20 1.66
N ALA A 255 0.18 6.96 1.32
CA ALA A 255 -0.74 5.85 1.44
C ALA A 255 -0.64 5.13 2.81
N TYR A 256 -1.36 5.66 3.80
CA TYR A 256 -1.82 5.03 5.06
C TYR A 256 -0.78 4.42 6.02
N TYR A 257 -0.92 4.87 7.27
CA TYR A 257 -0.70 4.07 8.49
C TYR A 257 -2.01 3.38 8.88
#